data_AF-A0A6G6FQI7-F1
#
_entry.id   AF-A0A6G6FQI7-F1
#
_cell.length_a   1.000
_cell.length_b   1.000
_cell.length_c   1.000
_cell.angle_alpha   90.00
_cell.angle_beta   90.00
_cell.angle_gamma   90.00
#
_symmetry.space_group_name_H-M   'P 1'
#
loop_
_entity.id
_entity.type
_entity.pdbx_description
1 polymer ?
#
loop_
_entity_poly.entity_id
_entity_poly.type
_entity_poly.pdbx_seq_one_letter_code
_entity_poly.pdbx_strand_id
1 'polypeptide(L)'
;MAPKRATCQVCKDVQSKYTCAKCSVVYCSVSCYKKHQETCNEQIASIVRSTRRAASPVNEPREDPPASESTANGSSSAGGNIREESTGSEGILEEEPRLKPLSSLNWPYVPEESAFPDPLKRDDPKPLQISQYEAIATSPAIRRVVASNPRLREILRSIDMFRGEEREIALHEALGIGEARGKLLTGRESEEDRSALRELAEAVEAAVRGGKQGMLGLDWGD
;
A
#
# COMPACT_ATOMS: atom_id res chain seq x y z
N MET A 1 -9.70 19.04 13.65
CA MET A 1 -9.85 18.21 14.87
C MET A 1 -8.74 17.17 14.84
N ALA A 2 -7.80 17.20 15.78
CA ALA A 2 -6.65 16.28 15.76
C ALA A 2 -7.11 14.83 16.01
N PRO A 3 -6.52 13.83 15.33
CA PRO A 3 -6.85 12.43 15.58
C PRO A 3 -6.51 12.07 17.02
N LYS A 4 -7.50 11.53 17.75
CA LYS A 4 -7.30 11.05 19.13
C LYS A 4 -6.35 9.87 19.11
N ARG A 5 -5.25 9.96 19.88
CA ARG A 5 -4.29 8.85 20.01
C ARG A 5 -4.96 7.66 20.69
N ALA A 6 -4.65 6.44 20.22
CA ALA A 6 -5.15 5.21 20.81
C ALA A 6 -4.76 5.09 22.29
N THR A 7 -5.55 4.38 23.10
CA THR A 7 -5.19 4.08 24.50
C THR A 7 -4.03 3.08 24.56
N CYS A 8 -3.26 3.14 25.65
CA CYS A 8 -2.15 2.23 25.90
C CYS A 8 -2.65 0.79 26.00
N GLN A 9 -2.07 -0.14 25.24
CA GLN A 9 -2.46 -1.55 25.27
C GLN A 9 -1.94 -2.31 26.51
N VAL A 10 -0.99 -1.72 27.24
CA VAL A 10 -0.39 -2.31 28.45
C VAL A 10 -1.19 -1.97 29.71
N CYS A 11 -1.54 -0.70 29.92
CA CYS A 11 -2.32 -0.27 31.09
C CYS A 11 -3.78 0.07 30.79
N LYS A 12 -4.16 0.33 29.54
CA LYS A 12 -5.52 0.70 29.10
C LYS A 12 -6.09 2.00 29.68
N ASP A 13 -5.35 2.69 30.55
CA ASP A 13 -5.84 3.89 31.24
C ASP A 13 -5.52 5.22 30.53
N VAL A 14 -4.37 5.30 29.84
CA VAL A 14 -3.83 6.57 29.32
C VAL A 14 -3.66 6.50 27.81
N GLN A 15 -3.74 7.64 27.12
CA GLN A 15 -3.39 7.74 25.70
C GLN A 15 -1.94 7.29 25.47
N SER A 16 -1.75 6.48 24.42
CA SER A 16 -0.44 5.98 24.01
C SER A 16 0.43 7.12 23.48
N LYS A 17 1.71 7.06 23.87
CA LYS A 17 2.73 8.04 23.46
C LYS A 17 3.76 7.42 22.51
N TYR A 18 3.96 6.10 22.62
CA TYR A 18 5.02 5.37 21.93
C TYR A 18 4.48 4.05 21.36
N THR A 19 5.21 3.48 20.40
CA THR A 19 4.93 2.18 19.77
C THR A 19 6.19 1.32 19.83
N CYS A 20 6.05 0.04 20.18
CA CYS A 20 7.18 -0.89 20.18
C CYS A 20 7.56 -1.27 18.74
N ALA A 21 8.84 -1.14 18.36
CA ALA A 21 9.32 -1.50 17.03
C ALA A 21 9.32 -3.01 16.75
N LYS A 22 9.25 -3.85 17.79
CA LYS A 22 9.34 -5.32 17.66
C LYS A 22 7.99 -5.99 17.43
N CYS A 23 6.94 -5.49 18.10
CA CYS A 23 5.61 -6.12 18.11
C CYS A 23 4.48 -5.11 17.91
N SER A 24 4.78 -3.86 17.59
CA SER A 24 3.81 -2.78 17.31
C SER A 24 2.84 -2.44 18.45
N VAL A 25 3.07 -2.94 19.67
CA VAL A 25 2.26 -2.62 20.85
C VAL A 25 2.41 -1.15 21.23
N VAL A 26 1.29 -0.45 21.45
CA VAL A 26 1.27 0.97 21.84
C VAL A 26 1.26 1.15 23.35
N TYR A 27 2.13 2.03 23.87
CA TYR A 27 2.30 2.24 25.30
C TYR A 27 2.41 3.72 25.69
N CYS A 28 2.03 4.05 26.92
CA CYS A 28 2.02 5.44 27.42
C CYS A 28 3.37 5.87 28.02
N SER A 29 4.14 4.94 28.61
CA SER A 29 5.34 5.25 29.38
C SER A 29 6.36 4.11 29.38
N VAL A 30 7.59 4.41 29.82
CA VAL A 30 8.66 3.42 29.99
C VAL A 30 8.28 2.29 30.96
N SER A 31 7.43 2.56 31.95
CA SER A 31 6.88 1.54 32.86
C SER A 31 6.05 0.51 32.11
N CYS A 32 5.23 0.96 31.15
CA CYS A 32 4.47 0.08 30.28
C CYS A 32 5.38 -0.62 29.25
N TYR A 33 6.43 0.05 28.77
CA TYR A 33 7.43 -0.59 27.91
C TYR A 33 8.08 -1.80 28.60
N LYS A 34 8.52 -1.67 29.86
CA LYS A 34 9.15 -2.79 30.57
C LYS A 34 8.18 -3.96 30.82
N LYS A 35 6.93 -3.66 31.21
CA LYS A 35 5.87 -4.68 31.40
C LYS A 35 5.59 -5.47 30.12
N HIS A 36 5.53 -4.80 28.97
CA HIS A 36 5.31 -5.51 27.70
C HIS A 36 6.58 -6.22 27.21
N GLN A 37 7.78 -5.76 27.59
CA GLN A 37 9.04 -6.32 27.09
C GLN A 37 9.19 -7.80 27.46
N GLU A 38 8.66 -8.19 28.62
CA GLU A 38 8.64 -9.58 29.09
C GLU A 38 7.76 -10.48 28.19
N THR A 39 6.65 -9.96 27.67
CA THR A 39 5.72 -10.68 26.77
C THR A 39 5.93 -10.36 25.29
N CYS A 40 6.89 -9.50 24.97
CA CYS A 40 7.16 -9.02 23.61
C CYS A 40 7.59 -10.17 22.68
N ASN A 41 8.33 -11.15 23.21
CA ASN A 41 8.85 -12.28 22.42
C ASN A 41 7.77 -13.33 22.10
N GLU A 42 6.76 -13.49 22.95
CA GLU A 42 5.69 -14.46 22.73
C GLU A 42 4.76 -14.04 21.58
N GLN A 43 4.53 -12.73 21.46
CA GLN A 43 3.79 -12.13 20.34
C GLN A 43 4.54 -12.33 19.01
N ILE A 44 5.88 -12.26 19.00
CA ILE A 44 6.71 -12.56 17.82
C ILE A 44 6.62 -14.05 17.45
N ALA A 45 6.62 -14.95 18.43
CA ALA A 45 6.49 -16.39 18.17
C ALA A 45 5.13 -16.80 17.60
N SER A 46 4.05 -16.06 17.93
CA SER A 46 2.74 -16.24 17.30
C SER A 46 2.79 -15.89 15.81
N ILE A 47 3.38 -14.74 15.47
CA ILE A 47 3.54 -14.26 14.08
C ILE A 47 4.34 -15.26 13.22
N VAL A 48 5.43 -15.84 13.78
CA VAL A 48 6.28 -16.81 13.06
C VAL A 48 5.64 -18.20 12.94
N ARG A 49 4.74 -18.58 13.85
CA ARG A 49 4.02 -19.87 13.76
C ARG A 49 2.87 -19.84 12.75
N SER A 50 2.22 -18.70 12.58
CA SER A 50 1.17 -18.52 11.57
C SER A 50 1.72 -18.61 10.14
N THR A 51 2.94 -18.14 9.89
CA THR A 51 3.57 -18.14 8.54
C THR A 51 4.07 -19.52 8.09
N ARG A 52 4.45 -20.43 9.00
CA ARG A 52 4.99 -21.76 8.63
C ARG A 52 3.95 -22.81 8.20
N ARG A 53 2.65 -22.57 8.41
CA ARG A 53 1.59 -23.54 8.03
C ARG A 53 1.13 -23.42 6.57
N ALA A 54 1.64 -22.45 5.81
CA ALA A 54 1.18 -22.17 4.44
C ALA A 54 2.11 -22.69 3.32
N ALA A 55 3.28 -23.27 3.62
CA ALA A 55 4.22 -23.72 2.59
C ALA A 55 4.27 -25.25 2.47
N SER A 56 3.59 -25.79 1.44
CA SER A 56 3.86 -27.12 0.89
C SER A 56 4.79 -26.99 -0.34
N PRO A 57 5.69 -27.96 -0.59
CA PRO A 57 6.73 -27.85 -1.61
C PRO A 57 6.16 -28.15 -3.01
N VAL A 58 6.32 -27.23 -3.94
CA VAL A 58 6.02 -27.45 -5.36
C VAL A 58 7.31 -27.77 -6.10
N ASN A 59 7.22 -28.84 -6.88
CA ASN A 59 8.26 -29.54 -7.61
C ASN A 59 8.73 -28.73 -8.83
N GLU A 60 10.03 -28.74 -9.05
CA GLU A 60 10.76 -28.13 -10.17
C GLU A 60 10.57 -28.96 -11.46
N PRO A 61 10.49 -28.31 -12.64
CA PRO A 61 11.12 -28.90 -13.81
C PRO A 61 11.97 -27.91 -14.64
N ARG A 62 13.29 -28.17 -14.60
CA ARG A 62 14.27 -28.38 -15.69
C ARG A 62 14.23 -27.57 -17.00
N GLU A 63 15.42 -27.09 -17.32
CA GLU A 63 15.93 -26.39 -18.50
C GLU A 63 16.01 -27.24 -19.79
N ASP A 64 15.95 -26.59 -20.96
CA ASP A 64 17.01 -26.61 -22.01
C ASP A 64 16.67 -25.67 -23.22
N PRO A 65 17.65 -25.28 -24.08
CA PRO A 65 17.74 -23.96 -24.73
C PRO A 65 17.75 -24.00 -26.30
N PRO A 66 18.51 -23.17 -27.08
CA PRO A 66 17.95 -22.18 -28.00
C PRO A 66 18.28 -22.41 -29.50
N ALA A 67 17.63 -21.66 -30.41
CA ALA A 67 18.01 -21.52 -31.83
C ALA A 67 17.64 -20.08 -32.31
N SER A 68 18.64 -19.22 -32.58
CA SER A 68 19.12 -18.74 -33.92
C SER A 68 18.03 -18.17 -34.84
N GLU A 69 18.12 -17.06 -35.57
CA GLU A 69 19.15 -16.07 -35.91
C GLU A 69 18.43 -14.88 -36.59
N SER A 70 19.02 -13.68 -36.46
CA SER A 70 19.15 -12.55 -37.42
C SER A 70 18.08 -12.27 -38.49
N THR A 71 17.70 -10.99 -38.67
CA THR A 71 18.13 -10.12 -39.80
C THR A 71 17.63 -8.68 -39.64
N ALA A 72 18.47 -7.74 -40.05
CA ALA A 72 18.36 -6.29 -40.01
C ALA A 72 17.39 -5.66 -41.04
N ASN A 73 17.08 -4.38 -40.81
CA ASN A 73 16.83 -3.25 -41.75
C ASN A 73 15.72 -2.36 -41.17
N GLY A 74 15.72 -1.03 -41.19
CA GLY A 74 16.62 -0.01 -41.71
C GLY A 74 15.88 1.34 -41.58
N SER A 75 16.59 2.35 -41.07
CA SER A 75 16.54 3.77 -41.44
C SER A 75 15.25 4.64 -41.36
N SER A 76 15.44 5.72 -40.57
CA SER A 76 15.21 7.15 -40.91
C SER A 76 13.89 7.87 -40.58
N SER A 77 14.03 8.79 -39.60
CA SER A 77 13.82 10.25 -39.65
C SER A 77 12.59 10.90 -40.33
N ALA A 78 11.79 11.62 -39.54
CA ALA A 78 11.26 12.98 -39.76
C ALA A 78 10.40 13.35 -38.51
N GLY A 79 10.52 14.47 -37.80
CA GLY A 79 10.66 15.85 -38.26
C GLY A 79 9.26 16.49 -38.38
N GLY A 80 8.80 17.24 -37.37
CA GLY A 80 7.53 17.97 -37.47
C GLY A 80 6.98 18.59 -36.18
N ASN A 81 7.57 19.70 -35.74
CA ASN A 81 6.93 20.70 -34.87
C ASN A 81 5.83 21.43 -35.64
N ILE A 82 4.60 21.54 -35.11
CA ILE A 82 3.71 22.68 -35.41
C ILE A 82 3.01 23.12 -34.11
N ARG A 83 3.13 24.43 -33.85
CA ARG A 83 2.56 25.23 -32.76
C ARG A 83 1.12 25.64 -33.04
N GLU A 84 0.38 25.78 -31.94
CA GLU A 84 -0.59 26.83 -31.56
C GLU A 84 -1.52 27.40 -32.65
N GLU A 85 -2.83 27.17 -32.47
CA GLU A 85 -3.83 28.19 -32.79
C GLU A 85 -4.82 28.30 -31.63
N SER A 86 -4.64 29.35 -30.84
CA SER A 86 -5.56 29.81 -29.82
C SER A 86 -6.73 30.54 -30.47
N THR A 87 -7.94 30.00 -30.36
CA THR A 87 -9.17 30.76 -30.56
C THR A 87 -9.91 30.82 -29.23
N GLY A 88 -9.95 32.03 -28.66
CA GLY A 88 -10.67 32.32 -27.44
C GLY A 88 -12.17 32.12 -27.63
N SER A 89 -12.75 31.31 -26.75
CA SER A 89 -14.17 31.39 -26.44
C SER A 89 -14.25 31.51 -24.92
N GLU A 90 -14.70 32.69 -24.48
CA GLU A 90 -15.02 32.97 -23.09
C GLU A 90 -16.23 32.13 -22.70
N GLY A 91 -15.96 30.98 -22.09
CA GLY A 91 -16.92 30.22 -21.30
C GLY A 91 -16.57 30.41 -19.84
N ILE A 92 -17.53 30.84 -19.04
CA ILE A 92 -17.46 30.83 -17.58
C ILE A 92 -17.27 29.37 -17.18
N LEU A 93 -16.02 28.95 -16.99
CA LEU A 93 -15.67 27.64 -16.47
C LEU A 93 -15.97 27.67 -14.98
N GLU A 94 -16.93 26.86 -14.54
CA GLU A 94 -17.07 26.52 -13.13
C GLU A 94 -15.68 26.11 -12.64
N GLU A 95 -15.14 26.91 -11.71
CA GLU A 95 -13.77 26.75 -11.23
C GLU A 95 -13.69 25.37 -10.57
N GLU A 96 -13.14 24.38 -11.28
CA GLU A 96 -12.86 23.07 -10.70
C GLU A 96 -12.17 23.33 -9.36
N PRO A 97 -12.67 22.74 -8.26
CA PRO A 97 -12.18 23.06 -6.94
C PRO A 97 -10.67 22.85 -6.91
N ARG A 98 -9.93 23.96 -6.79
CA ARG A 98 -8.46 23.95 -6.87
C ARG A 98 -7.91 22.87 -5.95
N LEU A 99 -7.19 21.93 -6.52
CA LEU A 99 -6.61 20.83 -5.76
C LEU A 99 -5.67 21.37 -4.70
N LYS A 100 -5.65 20.72 -3.52
CA LYS A 100 -4.70 21.07 -2.47
C LYS A 100 -3.26 20.80 -2.97
N PRO A 101 -2.29 21.64 -2.63
CA PRO A 101 -0.90 21.42 -3.02
C PRO A 101 -0.33 20.16 -2.33
N LEU A 102 0.57 19.44 -3.00
CA LEU A 102 1.19 18.22 -2.47
C LEU A 102 1.97 18.45 -1.17
N SER A 103 2.51 19.67 -0.97
CA SER A 103 3.19 20.08 0.26
C SER A 103 2.27 20.18 1.48
N SER A 104 0.95 20.18 1.29
CA SER A 104 -0.02 20.18 2.39
C SER A 104 -0.26 18.80 3.01
N LEU A 105 0.20 17.73 2.36
CA LEU A 105 0.09 16.37 2.88
C LEU A 105 1.20 16.07 3.88
N ASN A 106 0.85 15.33 4.94
CA ASN A 106 1.81 14.80 5.89
C ASN A 106 2.34 13.45 5.37
N TRP A 107 3.41 13.51 4.58
CA TRP A 107 4.06 12.32 4.05
C TRP A 107 4.77 11.53 5.16
N PRO A 108 4.68 10.19 5.17
CA PRO A 108 5.47 9.39 6.09
C PRO A 108 6.97 9.55 5.78
N TYR A 109 7.81 9.49 6.81
CA TYR A 109 9.25 9.43 6.61
C TYR A 109 9.62 8.07 6.01
N VAL A 110 10.23 8.08 4.82
CA VAL A 110 10.79 6.91 4.16
C VAL A 110 12.31 6.99 4.31
N PRO A 111 12.97 6.06 5.01
CA PRO A 111 14.42 6.02 5.08
C PRO A 111 15.04 5.88 3.67
N GLU A 112 16.15 6.57 3.44
CA GLU A 112 16.95 6.36 2.23
C GLU A 112 17.44 4.91 2.16
N GLU A 113 17.42 4.32 0.96
CA GLU A 113 17.88 2.95 0.76
C GLU A 113 19.37 2.84 1.08
N SER A 114 19.74 1.79 1.83
CA SER A 114 21.14 1.51 2.13
C SER A 114 21.88 1.20 0.83
N ALA A 115 23.02 1.86 0.60
CA ALA A 115 23.92 1.54 -0.51
C ALA A 115 24.44 0.08 -0.47
N PHE A 116 24.33 -0.58 0.69
CA PHE A 116 24.64 -2.00 0.87
C PHE A 116 23.38 -2.72 1.36
N PRO A 117 22.58 -3.29 0.45
CA PRO A 117 21.41 -4.07 0.83
C PRO A 117 21.86 -5.38 1.50
N ASP A 118 21.20 -5.73 2.60
CA ASP A 118 21.41 -6.99 3.30
C ASP A 118 20.95 -8.16 2.40
N PRO A 119 21.82 -9.11 2.02
CA PRO A 119 21.46 -10.22 1.14
C PRO A 119 20.27 -11.04 1.64
N LEU A 120 20.07 -11.10 2.97
CA LEU A 120 18.96 -11.86 3.57
C LEU A 120 17.61 -11.15 3.40
N LYS A 121 17.60 -9.84 3.15
CA LYS A 121 16.39 -9.02 3.02
C LYS A 121 16.03 -8.75 1.56
N ARG A 122 16.68 -9.43 0.62
CA ARG A 122 16.42 -9.28 -0.82
C ARG A 122 14.97 -9.63 -1.17
N ASP A 123 14.40 -10.63 -0.51
CA ASP A 123 13.05 -11.12 -0.78
C ASP A 123 11.98 -10.47 0.11
N ASP A 124 12.38 -9.61 1.06
CA ASP A 124 11.43 -8.88 1.90
C ASP A 124 10.71 -7.82 1.04
N PRO A 125 9.40 -7.58 1.28
CA PRO A 125 8.69 -6.51 0.59
C PRO A 125 9.36 -5.15 0.88
N LYS A 126 9.82 -4.47 -0.18
CA LYS A 126 10.43 -3.15 -0.05
C LYS A 126 9.37 -2.12 0.41
N PRO A 127 9.74 -1.13 1.23
CA PRO A 127 8.83 -0.05 1.59
C PRO A 127 8.52 0.83 0.37
N LEU A 128 7.38 1.53 0.39
CA LEU A 128 7.03 2.49 -0.65
C LEU A 128 8.01 3.67 -0.67
N GLN A 129 8.50 4.01 -1.87
CA GLN A 129 9.36 5.15 -2.13
C GLN A 129 8.56 6.46 -2.21
N ILE A 130 9.23 7.60 -2.00
CA ILE A 130 8.59 8.94 -2.02
C ILE A 130 7.92 9.21 -3.37
N SER A 131 8.57 8.85 -4.49
CA SER A 131 8.02 8.99 -5.83
C SER A 131 6.73 8.18 -6.03
N GLN A 132 6.64 7.00 -5.43
CA GLN A 132 5.46 6.13 -5.50
C GLN A 132 4.30 6.73 -4.67
N TYR A 133 4.60 7.28 -3.50
CA TYR A 133 3.66 8.06 -2.70
C TYR A 133 3.09 9.26 -3.48
N GLU A 134 3.94 10.02 -4.17
CA GLU A 134 3.54 11.12 -5.04
C GLU A 134 2.65 10.66 -6.20
N ALA A 135 3.00 9.55 -6.85
CA ALA A 135 2.19 8.95 -7.92
C ALA A 135 0.79 8.55 -7.42
N ILE A 136 0.70 7.97 -6.22
CA ILE A 136 -0.58 7.64 -5.58
C ILE A 136 -1.40 8.90 -5.31
N ALA A 137 -0.82 9.96 -4.74
CA ALA A 137 -1.59 11.18 -4.42
C ALA A 137 -2.00 11.99 -5.65
N THR A 138 -1.22 11.93 -6.73
CA THR A 138 -1.50 12.66 -7.98
C THR A 138 -2.40 11.89 -8.94
N SER A 139 -2.61 10.59 -8.72
CA SER A 139 -3.39 9.72 -9.60
C SER A 139 -4.85 10.16 -9.76
N PRO A 140 -5.31 10.47 -10.99
CA PRO A 140 -6.71 10.79 -11.25
C PRO A 140 -7.63 9.56 -11.12
N ALA A 141 -7.11 8.35 -11.38
CA ALA A 141 -7.89 7.12 -11.24
C ALA A 141 -8.28 6.90 -9.77
N ILE A 142 -7.31 6.99 -8.85
CA ILE A 142 -7.55 6.85 -7.41
C ILE A 142 -8.54 7.90 -6.92
N ARG A 143 -8.41 9.16 -7.36
CA ARG A 143 -9.36 10.22 -7.01
C ARG A 143 -10.79 9.90 -7.44
N ARG A 144 -10.98 9.34 -8.64
CA ARG A 144 -12.31 8.93 -9.13
C ARG A 144 -12.89 7.82 -8.29
N VAL A 145 -12.14 6.74 -8.03
CA VAL A 145 -12.62 5.60 -7.22
C VAL A 145 -13.07 6.06 -5.83
N VAL A 146 -12.29 6.92 -5.18
CA VAL A 146 -12.57 7.44 -3.83
C VAL A 146 -13.70 8.50 -3.82
N ALA A 147 -14.01 9.12 -4.96
CA ALA A 147 -15.13 10.03 -5.12
C ALA A 147 -16.44 9.28 -5.39
N SER A 148 -16.41 8.26 -6.26
CA SER A 148 -17.56 7.43 -6.62
C SER A 148 -18.05 6.56 -5.46
N ASN A 149 -17.17 6.21 -4.51
CA ASN A 149 -17.47 5.29 -3.42
C ASN A 149 -17.25 5.96 -2.04
N PRO A 150 -18.24 6.66 -1.46
CA PRO A 150 -18.09 7.32 -0.16
C PRO A 150 -17.78 6.35 0.99
N ARG A 151 -18.36 5.14 0.94
CA ARG A 151 -18.20 4.06 1.92
C ARG A 151 -16.76 3.55 2.01
N LEU A 152 -16.02 3.60 0.91
CA LEU A 152 -14.61 3.20 0.84
C LEU A 152 -13.76 3.96 1.88
N ARG A 153 -14.06 5.25 2.11
CA ARG A 153 -13.36 6.06 3.11
C ARG A 153 -13.63 5.58 4.54
N GLU A 154 -14.82 5.06 4.81
CA GLU A 154 -15.19 4.53 6.12
C GLU A 154 -14.50 3.19 6.37
N ILE A 155 -14.46 2.32 5.37
CA ILE A 155 -13.79 1.02 5.41
C ILE A 155 -12.29 1.20 5.63
N LEU A 156 -11.63 2.07 4.85
CA LEU A 156 -10.20 2.35 5.03
C LEU A 156 -9.90 2.89 6.44
N ARG A 157 -10.77 3.76 6.97
CA ARG A 157 -10.64 4.26 8.35
C ARG A 157 -10.82 3.16 9.39
N SER A 158 -11.76 2.22 9.21
CA SER A 158 -11.95 1.12 10.16
C SER A 158 -10.78 0.14 10.12
N ILE A 159 -10.27 -0.17 8.92
CA ILE A 159 -9.06 -0.97 8.75
C ILE A 159 -7.86 -0.31 9.45
N ASP A 160 -7.70 1.00 9.31
CA ASP A 160 -6.65 1.78 9.96
C ASP A 160 -6.80 1.90 11.49
N MET A 161 -7.87 1.37 12.09
CA MET A 161 -7.95 1.22 13.55
C MET A 161 -7.19 -0.02 14.05
N PHE A 162 -7.04 -1.06 13.21
CA PHE A 162 -6.34 -2.28 13.56
C PHE A 162 -4.81 -2.13 13.41
N ARG A 163 -4.05 -3.01 14.05
CA ARG A 163 -2.57 -3.01 14.03
C ARG A 163 -2.06 -4.45 13.88
N GLY A 164 -0.87 -4.62 13.32
CA GLY A 164 -0.25 -5.94 13.15
C GLY A 164 -1.13 -6.91 12.34
N GLU A 165 -1.14 -8.17 12.76
CA GLU A 165 -1.86 -9.27 12.09
C GLU A 165 -3.37 -9.00 11.94
N GLU A 166 -4.01 -8.36 12.93
CA GLU A 166 -5.44 -8.01 12.86
C GLU A 166 -5.75 -7.09 11.67
N ARG A 167 -4.82 -6.18 11.34
CA ARG A 167 -4.96 -5.29 10.18
C ARG A 167 -4.84 -6.05 8.87
N GLU A 168 -3.91 -7.00 8.79
CA GLU A 168 -3.71 -7.84 7.61
C GLU A 168 -4.92 -8.73 7.36
N ILE A 169 -5.47 -9.34 8.42
CA ILE A 169 -6.71 -10.12 8.35
C ILE A 169 -7.88 -9.24 7.88
N ALA A 170 -8.04 -8.05 8.47
CA ALA A 170 -9.12 -7.14 8.05
C ALA A 170 -9.00 -6.72 6.57
N LEU A 171 -7.78 -6.49 6.06
CA LEU A 171 -7.53 -6.22 4.65
C LEU A 171 -7.89 -7.40 3.76
N HIS A 172 -7.47 -8.61 4.14
CA HIS A 172 -7.78 -9.84 3.44
C HIS A 172 -9.29 -10.08 3.37
N GLU A 173 -10.00 -9.94 4.49
CA GLU A 173 -11.46 -10.08 4.54
C GLU A 173 -12.16 -9.06 3.63
N ALA A 174 -11.74 -7.79 3.69
CA ALA A 174 -12.33 -6.70 2.90
C ALA A 174 -12.11 -6.87 1.39
N LEU A 175 -10.94 -7.39 0.98
CA LEU A 175 -10.64 -7.72 -0.42
C LEU A 175 -11.28 -9.05 -0.87
N GLY A 176 -11.73 -9.86 0.08
CA GLY A 176 -12.29 -11.18 -0.17
C GLY A 176 -11.26 -12.26 -0.45
N ILE A 177 -10.05 -12.10 0.09
CA ILE A 177 -8.94 -13.03 -0.06
C ILE A 177 -8.88 -13.88 1.22
N GLY A 178 -9.17 -15.18 1.14
CA GLY A 178 -9.08 -16.12 2.27
C GLY A 178 -10.42 -16.60 2.84
N GLU A 179 -10.37 -17.56 3.76
CA GLU A 179 -11.56 -18.08 4.46
C GLU A 179 -12.05 -17.03 5.47
N ALA A 180 -13.36 -16.72 5.45
CA ALA A 180 -14.01 -15.75 6.34
C ALA A 180 -13.96 -16.20 7.80
N ARG A 181 -12.79 -16.10 8.44
CA ARG A 181 -12.52 -16.59 9.78
C ARG A 181 -12.79 -15.50 10.81
N GLY A 182 -14.06 -15.11 10.88
CA GLY A 182 -14.59 -14.27 11.94
C GLY A 182 -14.61 -12.79 11.59
N LYS A 183 -15.78 -12.32 11.14
CA LYS A 183 -16.13 -10.93 10.81
C LYS A 183 -15.56 -9.93 11.83
N LEU A 184 -14.34 -9.43 11.61
CA LEU A 184 -13.77 -8.31 12.37
C LEU A 184 -14.41 -6.99 11.91
N LEU A 185 -14.75 -6.93 10.62
CA LEU A 185 -15.54 -5.85 10.03
C LEU A 185 -17.02 -6.19 10.20
N THR A 186 -17.75 -5.34 10.92
CA THR A 186 -19.16 -5.54 11.28
C THR A 186 -20.06 -5.66 10.04
N GLY A 187 -20.23 -6.87 9.51
CA GLY A 187 -21.42 -7.41 8.84
C GLY A 187 -22.11 -6.60 7.72
N ARG A 188 -21.47 -5.59 7.14
CA ARG A 188 -22.10 -4.64 6.21
C ARG A 188 -21.28 -4.32 4.97
N GLU A 189 -20.25 -5.12 4.69
CA GLU A 189 -19.53 -4.98 3.42
C GLU A 189 -20.38 -5.58 2.32
N SER A 190 -20.86 -4.71 1.44
CA SER A 190 -21.59 -5.11 0.25
C SER A 190 -20.62 -5.68 -0.79
N GLU A 191 -21.10 -6.49 -1.74
CA GLU A 191 -20.26 -6.90 -2.89
C GLU A 191 -19.76 -5.67 -3.67
N GLU A 192 -20.53 -4.59 -3.70
CA GLU A 192 -20.14 -3.30 -4.25
C GLU A 192 -18.95 -2.69 -3.49
N ASP A 193 -18.93 -2.77 -2.16
CA ASP A 193 -17.81 -2.28 -1.33
C ASP A 193 -16.52 -3.07 -1.60
N ARG A 194 -16.65 -4.40 -1.74
CA ARG A 194 -15.53 -5.31 -2.08
C ARG A 194 -15.00 -5.02 -3.47
N SER A 195 -15.90 -4.79 -4.43
CA SER A 195 -15.55 -4.40 -5.79
C SER A 195 -14.84 -3.05 -5.83
N ALA A 196 -15.33 -2.05 -5.10
CA ALA A 196 -14.70 -0.73 -5.01
C ALA A 196 -13.30 -0.78 -4.35
N LEU A 197 -13.11 -1.67 -3.36
CA LEU A 197 -11.80 -1.84 -2.72
C LEU A 197 -10.79 -2.52 -3.67
N ARG A 198 -11.23 -3.48 -4.49
CA ARG A 198 -10.39 -4.07 -5.54
C ARG A 198 -10.03 -3.05 -6.62
N GLU A 199 -11.00 -2.28 -7.09
CA GLU A 199 -10.76 -1.20 -8.05
C GLU A 199 -9.75 -0.18 -7.50
N LEU A 200 -9.83 0.15 -6.21
CA LEU A 200 -8.83 1.00 -5.56
C LEU A 200 -7.45 0.36 -5.55
N ALA A 201 -7.35 -0.93 -5.20
CA ALA A 201 -6.09 -1.65 -5.17
C ALA A 201 -5.43 -1.69 -6.56
N GLU A 202 -6.19 -1.99 -7.60
CA GLU A 202 -5.73 -1.98 -8.99
C GLU A 202 -5.27 -0.57 -9.43
N ALA A 203 -6.02 0.47 -9.05
CA ALA A 203 -5.63 1.86 -9.35
C ALA A 203 -4.34 2.28 -8.64
N VAL A 204 -4.11 1.79 -7.41
CA VAL A 204 -2.86 2.01 -6.66
C VAL A 204 -1.71 1.28 -7.33
N GLU A 205 -1.87 0.00 -7.67
CA GLU A 205 -0.84 -0.77 -8.38
C GLU A 205 -0.46 -0.13 -9.71
N ALA A 206 -1.45 0.30 -10.50
CA ALA A 206 -1.23 0.96 -11.77
C ALA A 206 -0.46 2.29 -11.62
N ALA A 207 -0.77 3.06 -10.57
CA ALA A 207 -0.08 4.32 -10.27
C ALA A 207 1.38 4.08 -9.85
N VAL A 208 1.64 3.08 -9.01
CA VAL A 208 2.99 2.78 -8.52
C VAL A 208 3.87 2.16 -9.61
N ARG A 209 3.29 1.33 -10.49
CA ARG A 209 4.04 0.68 -11.58
C ARG A 209 4.40 1.63 -12.73
N GLY A 210 3.82 2.83 -12.78
CA GLY A 210 4.10 3.80 -13.84
C GLY A 210 3.72 3.29 -15.24
N GLY A 211 2.68 2.45 -15.36
CA GLY A 211 2.15 1.99 -16.65
C GLY A 211 2.85 0.81 -17.32
N LYS A 212 3.79 0.10 -16.66
CA LYS A 212 4.41 -1.13 -17.21
C LYS A 212 3.38 -2.28 -17.24
N GLN A 213 2.68 -2.47 -18.35
CA GLN A 213 1.74 -3.57 -18.55
C GLN A 213 2.50 -4.89 -18.81
N GLY A 214 2.40 -5.87 -17.89
CA GLY A 214 2.96 -7.22 -18.09
C GLY A 214 3.76 -7.81 -16.92
N MET A 215 4.22 -6.99 -15.96
CA MET A 215 4.74 -7.51 -14.69
C MET A 215 3.60 -7.62 -13.69
N LEU A 216 3.47 -8.74 -12.98
CA LEU A 216 2.59 -8.83 -11.82
C LEU A 216 3.36 -8.35 -10.59
N GLY A 217 2.72 -7.55 -9.72
CA GLY A 217 3.35 -6.99 -8.52
C GLY A 217 3.80 -5.52 -8.64
N LEU A 218 4.22 -4.97 -7.49
CA LEU A 218 4.77 -3.63 -7.38
C LEU A 218 6.19 -3.63 -7.94
N ASP A 219 6.51 -2.66 -8.80
CA ASP A 219 7.86 -2.48 -9.33
C ASP A 219 8.73 -1.86 -8.24
N TRP A 220 9.41 -2.71 -7.50
CA TRP A 220 10.27 -2.33 -6.39
C TRP A 220 11.67 -1.86 -6.85
N GLY A 221 11.91 -1.77 -8.18
CA GLY A 221 13.24 -1.54 -8.74
C GLY A 221 14.22 -2.68 -8.43
N ASP A 222 15.30 -2.78 -9.21
CA ASP A 222 16.45 -3.63 -8.86
C ASP A 222 17.25 -2.97 -7.72
#